data_AF-A0A3A9BHE4-F1
#
_entry.id   AF-A0A3A9BHE4-F1
#
_cell.length_a   1.000
_cell.length_b   1.000
_cell.length_c   1.000
_cell.angle_alpha   90.00
_cell.angle_beta   90.00
_cell.angle_gamma   90.00
#
_symmetry.space_group_name_H-M   'P 1'
#
loop_
_entity.id
_entity.type
_entity.pdbx_description
1 polymer ?
#
loop_
_entity_poly.entity_id
_entity_poly.type
_entity_poly.pdbx_seq_one_letter_code
_entity_poly.pdbx_strand_id
1 'polypeptide(L)'
;MFIIRQKFNIADKYCISVEGDSQLLKNGMRLKDENGNIFVIESIGMVNYKNINDYKKNAELFLIGDIKNIGTSLIIVEENYDRQKNIS
;
A
#
# COMPACT_ATOMS: atom_id res chain seq x y z
N MET A 1 8.86 -5.16 4.70
CA MET A 1 7.63 -5.16 5.51
C MET A 1 7.24 -3.72 5.75
N PHE A 2 5.96 -3.42 5.71
CA PHE A 2 5.38 -2.10 5.92
C PHE A 2 4.43 -2.16 7.12
N ILE A 3 4.58 -1.23 8.06
CA ILE A 3 3.71 -1.12 9.24
C ILE A 3 2.63 -0.09 8.95
N ILE A 4 1.37 -0.48 9.15
CA ILE A 4 0.24 0.43 9.01
C ILE A 4 0.18 1.33 10.24
N ARG A 5 0.40 2.63 10.04
CA ARG A 5 0.35 3.64 11.11
C ARG A 5 -1.04 4.23 11.27
N GLN A 6 -1.72 4.45 10.16
CA GLN A 6 -3.06 5.05 10.15
C GLN A 6 -3.90 4.42 9.05
N LYS A 7 -5.22 4.43 9.29
CA LYS A 7 -6.25 4.03 8.32
C LYS A 7 -7.24 5.17 8.26
N PHE A 8 -7.57 5.63 7.06
CA PHE A 8 -8.60 6.63 6.85
C PHE A 8 -9.45 6.27 5.64
N ASN A 9 -10.70 6.70 5.68
CA ASN A 9 -11.66 6.46 4.62
C ASN A 9 -11.99 7.81 3.95
N ILE A 10 -11.87 7.85 2.63
CA ILE A 10 -12.29 8.98 1.80
C ILE A 10 -13.36 8.46 0.84
N ALA A 11 -14.61 8.88 1.07
CA ALA A 11 -15.79 8.42 0.34
C ALA A 11 -15.94 6.88 0.39
N ASP A 12 -15.73 6.22 -0.74
CA ASP A 12 -15.78 4.78 -0.93
C ASP A 12 -14.38 4.13 -0.99
N LYS A 13 -13.32 4.93 -0.83
CA LYS A 13 -11.93 4.49 -0.89
C LYS A 13 -11.27 4.50 0.48
N TYR A 14 -10.56 3.42 0.79
CA TYR A 14 -9.74 3.36 1.99
C TYR A 14 -8.28 3.67 1.62
N CYS A 15 -7.68 4.53 2.43
CA CYS A 15 -6.29 4.90 2.32
C CYS A 15 -5.58 4.61 3.65
N ILE A 16 -4.32 4.21 3.55
CA ILE A 16 -3.51 3.86 4.71
C ILE A 16 -2.18 4.60 4.67
N SER A 17 -1.73 5.03 5.84
CA SER A 17 -0.37 5.53 6.02
C SER A 17 0.50 4.37 6.45
N VAL A 18 1.58 4.11 5.71
CA VAL A 18 2.51 3.03 6.02
C VAL A 18 3.91 3.55 6.30
N GLU A 19 4.61 2.85 7.19
CA GLU A 19 6.04 3.02 7.44
C GLU A 19 6.81 1.78 6.99
N GLY A 20 7.83 1.96 6.16
CA GLY A 20 8.68 0.93 5.58
C GLY A 20 9.48 1.49 4.39
N ASP A 21 10.29 0.68 3.71
CA ASP A 21 11.04 1.15 2.55
C ASP A 21 10.09 1.47 1.37
N SER A 22 9.61 2.72 1.33
CA SER A 22 8.59 3.19 0.40
C SER A 22 9.12 3.23 -1.04
N GLN A 23 10.45 3.20 -1.22
CA GLN A 23 11.08 3.19 -2.54
C GLN A 23 10.80 1.88 -3.29
N LEU A 24 10.38 0.83 -2.58
CA LEU A 24 9.97 -0.45 -3.16
C LEU A 24 8.53 -0.45 -3.67
N LEU A 25 7.69 0.53 -3.27
CA LEU A 25 6.27 0.55 -3.59
C LEU A 25 6.05 1.05 -5.03
N LYS A 26 5.18 0.36 -5.78
CA LYS A 26 4.74 0.75 -7.12
C LYS A 26 3.24 0.49 -7.28
N ASN A 27 2.57 1.30 -8.11
CA ASN A 27 1.18 1.04 -8.48
C ASN A 27 1.05 -0.35 -9.13
N GLY A 28 -0.05 -1.05 -8.85
CA GLY A 28 -0.34 -2.39 -9.34
C GLY A 28 0.37 -3.53 -8.58
N MET A 29 1.17 -3.23 -7.55
CA MET A 29 1.75 -4.26 -6.69
C MET A 29 0.72 -4.91 -5.78
N ARG A 30 0.92 -6.20 -5.47
CA ARG A 30 0.11 -6.91 -4.50
C ARG A 30 0.80 -6.95 -3.15
N LEU A 31 0.06 -6.54 -2.14
CA LEU A 31 0.46 -6.57 -0.74
C LEU A 31 -0.39 -7.62 -0.02
N LYS A 32 0.22 -8.33 0.93
CA LYS A 32 -0.47 -9.28 1.80
C LYS A 32 -0.31 -8.86 3.25
N ASP A 33 -1.39 -8.92 4.02
CA ASP A 33 -1.32 -8.67 5.47
C ASP A 33 -1.00 -9.96 6.26
N GLU A 34 -0.86 -9.81 7.58
CA GLU A 34 -0.61 -10.95 8.47
C GLU A 34 -1.77 -11.95 8.56
N ASN A 35 -2.99 -11.53 8.21
CA ASN A 35 -4.20 -12.37 8.24
C ASN A 35 -4.38 -13.15 6.93
N GLY A 36 -3.59 -12.84 5.91
CA GLY A 36 -3.62 -13.49 4.61
C GLY A 36 -4.43 -12.76 3.54
N ASN A 37 -4.99 -11.59 3.85
CA ASN A 37 -5.73 -10.76 2.90
C ASN A 37 -4.77 -10.15 1.87
N ILE A 38 -5.21 -10.07 0.62
CA ILE A 38 -4.43 -9.51 -0.48
C ILE A 38 -5.05 -8.20 -0.96
N PHE A 39 -4.20 -7.20 -1.18
CA PHE A 39 -4.55 -5.87 -1.62
C PHE A 39 -3.72 -5.49 -2.85
N VAL A 40 -4.27 -4.67 -3.73
CA VAL A 40 -3.53 -4.07 -4.86
C VAL A 40 -3.32 -2.60 -4.59
N ILE A 41 -2.11 -2.08 -4.81
CA ILE A 41 -1.84 -0.64 -4.76
C ILE A 41 -2.48 0.04 -5.97
N GLU A 42 -3.57 0.78 -5.78
CA GLU A 42 -4.17 1.62 -6.82
C GLU A 42 -3.28 2.83 -7.11
N SER A 43 -2.84 3.50 -6.04
CA SER A 43 -2.04 4.72 -6.13
C SER A 43 -1.18 4.93 -4.88
N ILE A 44 -0.07 5.62 -5.04
CA ILE A 44 0.86 6.01 -3.98
C ILE A 44 0.83 7.52 -3.86
N GLY A 45 0.43 8.00 -2.69
CA GLY A 45 0.52 9.40 -2.28
C GLY A 45 1.70 9.61 -1.34
N MET A 46 2.23 10.84 -1.33
CA MET A 46 3.23 11.28 -0.36
C MET A 46 2.77 12.61 0.22
N VAL A 47 2.62 12.69 1.54
CA VAL A 47 2.22 13.93 2.20
C VAL A 47 3.44 14.65 2.76
N ASN A 48 3.40 15.96 2.64
CA ASN A 48 4.41 16.94 3.06
C ASN A 48 5.24 16.51 4.30
N TYR A 49 6.52 16.21 4.10
CA TYR A 49 7.42 15.81 5.19
C TYR A 49 8.18 17.02 5.74
N LYS A 50 8.33 17.09 7.06
CA LYS A 50 9.22 18.08 7.70
C LYS A 50 10.69 17.82 7.34
N ASN A 51 11.07 16.55 7.19
CA ASN A 51 12.38 16.13 6.71
C ASN A 51 12.23 15.47 5.34
N ILE A 52 12.95 15.98 4.35
CA ILE A 52 12.90 15.46 2.98
C ILE A 52 13.15 13.96 2.93
N ASN A 53 13.97 13.37 3.82
CA ASN A 53 14.30 11.94 3.83
C ASN A 53 13.17 11.02 4.27
N ASP A 54 12.13 11.54 4.93
CA ASP A 54 11.01 10.73 5.42
C ASP A 54 10.21 10.12 4.26
N TYR A 55 10.34 10.69 3.05
CA TYR A 55 9.79 10.16 1.81
C TYR A 55 10.25 8.73 1.51
N LYS A 56 11.44 8.31 1.99
CA LYS A 56 11.97 6.95 1.80
C LYS A 56 11.36 5.91 2.75
N LYS A 57 10.68 6.40 3.80
CA LYS A 57 10.20 5.56 4.91
C LYS A 57 8.69 5.59 5.06
N ASN A 58 8.01 6.56 4.49
CA ASN A 58 6.59 6.76 4.72
C ASN A 58 5.88 6.96 3.38
N ALA A 59 4.69 6.37 3.23
CA ALA A 59 3.84 6.56 2.07
C ALA A 59 2.37 6.48 2.46
N GLU A 60 1.53 7.18 1.70
CA GLU A 60 0.09 6.95 1.70
C GLU A 60 -0.26 6.00 0.57
N LEU A 61 -1.00 4.94 0.86
CA LEU A 61 -1.41 3.96 -0.12
C LEU A 61 -2.92 3.98 -0.29
N PHE A 62 -3.37 4.12 -1.53
CA PHE A 62 -4.72 3.80 -1.93
C PHE A 62 -4.74 2.34 -2.37
N LEU A 63 -5.53 1.53 -1.69
CA LEU A 63 -5.58 0.08 -1.93
C LEU A 63 -6.92 -0.32 -2.57
N ILE A 64 -6.91 -1.45 -3.27
CA ILE A 64 -8.09 -2.19 -3.70
C ILE A 64 -8.11 -3.53 -2.96
N GLY A 65 -9.22 -3.88 -2.32
CA GLY A 65 -9.40 -5.11 -1.54
C GLY A 65 -10.36 -4.92 -0.37
N ASP A 66 -10.43 -5.92 0.54
CA ASP A 66 -11.23 -5.83 1.76
C ASP A 66 -10.51 -5.03 2.86
N ILE A 67 -10.42 -3.72 2.66
CA ILE A 67 -9.59 -2.87 3.51
C ILE A 67 -10.18 -2.66 4.91
N LYS A 68 -11.50 -2.91 5.09
CA LYS A 68 -12.13 -2.88 6.42
C LYS A 68 -11.48 -3.88 7.38
N ASN A 69 -11.04 -5.02 6.84
CA ASN A 69 -10.44 -6.11 7.60
C ASN A 69 -8.91 -6.18 7.45
N ILE A 70 -8.28 -5.11 6.93
CA ILE A 70 -6.82 -5.06 6.82
C ILE A 70 -6.17 -5.17 8.20
N GLY A 71 -5.11 -5.97 8.29
CA GLY A 71 -4.29 -6.10 9.49
C GLY A 71 -3.52 -4.84 9.86
N THR A 72 -2.32 -5.05 10.39
CA THR A 72 -1.41 -4.04 10.95
C THR A 72 -0.11 -3.95 10.17
N SER A 73 0.17 -4.95 9.33
CA SER A 73 1.38 -5.01 8.53
C SER A 73 1.09 -5.46 7.11
N LEU A 74 1.98 -5.11 6.19
CA LEU A 74 1.91 -5.53 4.79
C LEU A 74 3.29 -6.01 4.32
N ILE A 75 3.29 -7.06 3.50
CA ILE A 75 4.45 -7.54 2.77
C ILE A 75 4.15 -7.56 1.27
N ILE A 76 5.16 -7.30 0.45
CA ILE A 76 5.04 -7.44 -1.00
C ILE A 76 5.00 -8.93 -1.32
N VAL A 77 4.01 -9.35 -2.10
CA VAL A 77 3.87 -10.75 -2.53
C VAL A 77 3.96 -10.92 -4.04
N GLU A 78 3.75 -9.85 -4.82
CA GLU A 78 3.90 -9.90 -6.27
C GLU A 78 4.13 -8.50 -6.85
N GLU A 79 5.06 -8.40 -7.81
CA GLU A 79 5.31 -7.18 -8.57
C GLU A 79 4.57 -7.24 -9.93
N ASN A 80 3.69 -6.28 -10.21
CA ASN A 80 2.98 -6.07 -11.48
C ASN A 80 1.81 -7.04 -11.81
N TYR A 81 0.70 -6.97 -11.06
CA TYR A 81 -0.51 -7.74 -11.36
C TYR A 81 -1.11 -7.42 -12.75
N ASP A 82 -1.13 -6.13 -13.14
CA ASP A 82 -1.77 -5.70 -14.39
C ASP A 82 -1.03 -6.11 -15.66
N ARG A 83 0.28 -6.39 -15.59
CA ARG A 83 1.03 -6.90 -16.75
C ARG A 83 0.69 -8.36 -17.06
N GLN A 84 0.27 -9.15 -16.07
CA GLN A 84 -0.01 -10.57 -16.28
C GLN A 84 -1.40 -10.82 -16.88
N LYS A 85 -2.38 -9.94 -16.65
CA LYS A 85 -3.73 -10.05 -17.26
C LYS A 85 -3.78 -9.76 -18.76
N ASN A 86 -2.78 -9.07 -19.31
CA ASN A 86 -2.72 -8.71 -20.73
C ASN A 86 -1.93 -9.71 -21.58
N ILE A 87 -1.57 -10.88 -21.03
CA ILE A 87 -0.82 -11.95 -21.72
C ILE A 87 -1.60 -13.29 -21.67
N SER A 88 -2.90 -13.25 -21.35
CA SER A 88 -3.79 -14.41 -21.28
C SER A 88 -4.96 -14.29 -22.26
#